data_AF-A0A2J4PVU7-F1
#
_entry.id   AF-A0A2J4PVU7-F1
#
_cell.length_a   1.000
_cell.length_b   1.000
_cell.length_c   1.000
_cell.angle_alpha   90.00
_cell.angle_beta   90.00
_cell.angle_gamma   90.00
#
_symmetry.space_group_name_H-M   'P 1'
#
loop_
_entity.id
_entity.type
_entity.pdbx_description
1 polymer ?
#
loop_
_entity_poly.entity_id
_entity_poly.type
_entity_poly.pdbx_seq_one_letter_code
_entity_poly.pdbx_strand_id
1 'polypeptide(L)' 'MDKIHAIQLFIRVAELESFSRAADTLGLPKGGVSRQIQALESHLGARLLHRTTRRVQLTQDG' A
#
# COMPACT_ATOMS: atom_id res chain seq x y z
N MET A 1 -3.53 8.43 -12.33
CA MET A 1 -2.77 7.55 -11.43
C MET A 1 -2.26 6.38 -12.24
N ASP A 2 -0.96 6.12 -12.20
CA ASP A 2 -0.40 4.90 -12.76
C ASP A 2 -0.76 3.70 -11.88
N LYS A 3 -1.74 2.91 -12.34
CA LYS A 3 -2.21 1.71 -11.62
C LYS A 3 -1.09 0.70 -11.37
N ILE A 4 -0.20 0.53 -12.34
CA ILE A 4 0.95 -0.38 -12.24
C ILE A 4 1.86 0.04 -11.07
N HIS A 5 2.11 1.33 -10.94
CA HIS A 5 2.91 1.88 -9.84
C HIS A 5 2.24 1.62 -8.48
N ALA A 6 0.92 1.84 -8.39
CA ALA A 6 0.17 1.59 -7.15
C ALA A 6 0.14 0.10 -6.76
N ILE A 7 0.06 -0.81 -7.75
CA ILE A 7 0.12 -2.26 -7.53
C ILE A 7 1.51 -2.68 -7.04
N GLN A 8 2.58 -2.18 -7.67
CA GLN A 8 3.96 -2.43 -7.21
C GLN A 8 4.16 -1.95 -5.77
N LEU A 9 3.60 -0.78 -5.44
CA LEU A 9 3.62 -0.21 -4.11
C LEU A 9 2.91 -1.11 -3.10
N PHE A 10 1.72 -1.58 -3.46
CA PHE A 10 0.92 -2.48 -2.65
C PHE A 10 1.68 -3.79 -2.36
N ILE A 11 2.23 -4.43 -3.39
CA ILE A 11 3.04 -5.66 -3.25
C ILE A 11 4.21 -5.40 -2.29
N ARG A 12 4.90 -4.26 -2.44
CA ARG A 12 6.05 -3.95 -1.59
C ARG A 12 5.67 -3.69 -0.14
N VAL A 13 4.53 -3.05 0.10
CA VAL A 13 3.97 -2.85 1.45
C VAL A 13 3.53 -4.18 2.06
N ALA A 14 2.96 -5.08 1.28
CA ALA A 14 2.57 -6.41 1.72
C ALA A 14 3.78 -7.28 2.10
N GLU A 15 4.83 -7.30 1.27
CA GLU A 15 6.08 -8.01 1.56
C GLU A 15 6.79 -7.50 2.81
N LEU A 16 6.79 -6.18 3.01
CA LEU A 16 7.50 -5.53 4.12
C LEU A 16 6.62 -5.30 5.34
N GLU A 17 5.33 -5.63 5.28
CA GLU A 17 4.31 -5.35 6.30
C GLU A 17 4.40 -3.93 6.90
N SER A 18 4.87 -2.95 6.11
CA SER A 18 5.24 -1.62 6.61
C SER A 18 5.23 -0.57 5.51
N PHE A 19 4.39 0.45 5.70
CA PHE A 19 4.36 1.63 4.84
C PHE A 19 5.66 2.44 4.88
N SER A 20 6.31 2.53 6.04
CA SER A 20 7.57 3.27 6.15
C SER A 20 8.68 2.55 5.38
N ARG A 21 8.86 1.24 5.61
CA ARG A 21 9.92 0.49 4.91
C ARG A 21 9.71 0.45 3.40
N ALA A 22 8.46 0.28 2.96
CA ALA A 22 8.13 0.30 1.53
C ALA A 22 8.41 1.66 0.89
N ALA A 23 8.04 2.75 1.57
CA ALA A 23 8.35 4.11 1.17
C ALA A 23 9.86 4.33 1.03
N ASP A 24 10.65 3.88 2.01
CA ASP A 24 12.11 3.98 1.99
C ASP A 24 12.72 3.18 0.83
N THR A 25 12.26 1.94 0.59
CA THR A 25 12.77 1.12 -0.52
C THR A 25 12.45 1.67 -1.90
N LEU A 26 11.39 2.48 -2.02
CA LEU A 26 10.93 3.05 -3.28
C LEU A 26 11.33 4.52 -3.43
N GLY A 27 12.00 5.11 -2.43
CA GLY A 27 12.37 6.53 -2.42
C GLY A 27 11.17 7.46 -2.41
N LEU A 28 10.02 7.00 -1.91
CA LEU A 28 8.75 7.73 -1.94
C LEU A 28 8.42 8.31 -0.56
N PRO A 29 7.71 9.45 -0.48
CA PRO A 29 7.17 9.93 0.78
C PRO A 29 6.09 8.98 1.32
N LYS A 30 6.17 8.62 2.60
CA LYS A 30 5.17 7.76 3.28
C LYS A 30 3.71 8.21 3.06
N GLY A 31 3.47 9.53 3.07
CA GLY A 31 2.15 10.10 2.81
C GLY A 31 1.65 9.88 1.38
N GLY A 32 2.56 9.85 0.40
CA GLY A 32 2.25 9.50 -0.99
C GLY A 32 1.91 8.02 -1.12
N VAL A 33 2.62 7.16 -0.40
CA VAL A 33 2.40 5.72 -0.43
C VAL A 33 1.01 5.34 0.08
N SER A 34 0.62 5.88 1.24
CA SER A 34 -0.71 5.63 1.79
C SER A 34 -1.84 6.12 0.88
N ARG A 35 -1.66 7.26 0.19
CA ARG A 35 -2.63 7.83 -0.75
C ARG A 35 -2.76 7.00 -2.02
N GLN A 36 -1.65 6.53 -2.60
CA GLN A 36 -1.69 5.68 -3.79
C GLN A 36 -2.40 4.36 -3.53
N ILE A 37 -2.15 3.73 -2.38
CA ILE A 37 -2.85 2.50 -1.99
C ILE A 37 -4.32 2.78 -1.71
N GLN A 38 -4.67 3.89 -1.03
CA GLN A 38 -6.08 4.28 -0.84
C GLN A 38 -6.81 4.47 -2.17
N ALA A 39 -6.17 5.10 -3.15
CA ALA A 39 -6.79 5.29 -4.46
C ALA A 39 -6.92 3.97 -5.24
N LEU A 40 -5.97 3.05 -5.07
CA LEU A 40 -6.06 1.69 -5.63
C LEU A 40 -7.23 0.91 -5.01
N GLU A 41 -7.34 0.92 -3.68
CA GLU A 41 -8.46 0.30 -2.95
C GLU A 41 -9.80 0.90 -3.36
N SER A 42 -9.91 2.23 -3.41
CA SER A 42 -11.12 2.93 -3.87
C SER A 42 -11.48 2.60 -5.32
N HIS A 43 -10.48 2.38 -6.18
CA HIS A 43 -10.71 2.02 -7.57
C HIS A 43 -11.18 0.57 -7.72
N LEU A 44 -10.65 -0.34 -6.91
CA LEU A 44 -11.04 -1.75 -6.89
C LEU A 44 -12.34 -1.99 -6.11
N GLY A 45 -12.76 -1.03 -5.29
CA GLY A 45 -13.92 -1.17 -4.41
C GLY A 45 -13.68 -2.14 -3.25
N ALA A 46 -12.43 -2.51 -2.98
CA ALA A 46 -12.03 -3.48 -1.98
C ALA A 46 -10.90 -2.92 -1.11
N ARG A 47 -10.86 -3.30 0.16
CA ARG A 47 -9.69 -3.03 1.01
C ARG A 47 -8.71 -4.17 0.78
N LEU A 48 -7.47 -3.84 0.46
CA LEU A 48 -6.39 -4.81 0.24
C LEU A 48 -5.50 -4.96 1.48
N LEU A 49 -5.45 -3.93 2.33
CA LEU A 49 -4.61 -3.92 3.53
C LEU A 49 -5.38 -3.55 4.80
N HIS A 50 -5.24 -4.36 5.85
CA HIS A 50 -5.56 -4.00 7.22
C HIS A 50 -4.45 -3.11 7.79
N ARG A 51 -4.77 -1.83 7.94
CA ARG A 51 -3.85 -0.81 8.46
C ARG A 51 -4.08 -0.66 9.95
N THR A 52 -3.18 -1.16 10.77
CA THR A 52 -3.09 -0.73 12.18
C THR A 52 -1.91 0.22 12.33
N THR A 53 -1.90 1.02 13.40
CA THR A 53 -0.80 1.96 13.67
C THR A 53 0.56 1.26 13.86
N ARG A 54 0.57 -0.05 14.10
CA ARG A 54 1.78 -0.84 14.37
C ARG A 54 2.07 -1.96 13.36
N ARG A 55 1.07 -2.40 12.60
CA ARG A 55 1.19 -3.52 11.65
C ARG A 55 0.34 -3.30 10.42
N VAL A 56 0.84 -3.79 9.30
CA VAL A 56 0.10 -3.92 8.06
C VAL A 56 -0.10 -5.40 7.79
N GLN A 57 -1.32 -5.79 7.46
CA GLN A 57 -1.64 -7.17 7.07
C GLN A 57 -2.47 -7.15 5.79
N LEU A 58 -2.33 -8.18 4.97
CA LEU A 58 -3.20 -8.39 3.81
C LEU A 58 -4.62 -8.70 4.28
N THR A 59 -5.61 -8.19 3.55
CA THR A 59 -7.01 -8.58 3.71
C THR A 59 -7.28 -9.86 2.90
N GLN A 60 -8.48 -10.41 3.01
CA GLN A 60 -8.89 -11.56 2.20
C GLN A 60 -8.96 -11.24 0.70
N ASP A 61 -9.17 -9.97 0.35
CA ASP A 61 -9.24 -9.49 -1.03
C ASP A 61 -7.86 -9.07 -1.59
N GLY A 62 -6.81 -9.12 -0.76
CA GLY A 62 -5.45 -8.63 -1.04
C GLY A 62 -4.45 -9.71 -1.40
#